data_AF-A0A5K7YN64-F1
#
_entry.id   AF-A0A5K7YN64-F1
#
_cell.length_a   1.000
_cell.length_b   1.000
_cell.length_c   1.000
_cell.angle_alpha   90.00
_cell.angle_beta   90.00
_cell.angle_gamma   90.00
#
_symmetry.space_group_name_H-M   'P 1'
#
loop_
_entity.id
_entity.type
_entity.pdbx_description
1 polymer ?
#
loop_
_entity_poly.entity_id
_entity_poly.type
_entity_poly.pdbx_seq_one_letter_code
_entity_poly.pdbx_strand_id
1 'polypeptide(L)' 'MKKGERLVIVGCSGAGGPAAMMAKKLMPEVDVTVIRKETCFIVR' A
#
# COMPACT_ATOMS: atom_id res chain seq x y z
N MET A 1 0.08 -7.37 -11.70
CA MET A 1 1.03 -8.04 -10.79
C MET A 1 0.62 -9.50 -10.68
N LYS A 2 1.56 -10.43 -10.63
CA LYS A 2 1.29 -11.86 -10.54
C LYS A 2 1.22 -12.30 -9.08
N LYS A 3 0.59 -13.44 -8.83
CA LYS A 3 0.54 -14.09 -7.52
C LYS A 3 1.96 -14.31 -6.99
N GLY A 4 2.22 -13.91 -5.74
CA GLY A 4 3.52 -14.05 -5.08
C GLY A 4 4.53 -12.93 -5.38
N GLU A 5 4.19 -11.96 -6.22
CA GLU A 5 4.99 -10.74 -6.38
C GLU A 5 4.83 -9.81 -5.16
N ARG A 6 5.83 -8.96 -4.93
CA ARG A 6 5.88 -8.00 -3.81
C ARG A 6 5.69 -6.58 -4.31
N LEU A 7 4.79 -5.84 -3.66
CA LEU A 7 4.54 -4.42 -3.91
C LEU A 7 5.04 -3.60 -2.72
N VAL A 8 6.03 -2.73 -2.98
CA VAL A 8 6.54 -1.78 -1.99
C VAL A 8 6.02 -0.39 -2.30
N ILE A 9 5.36 0.23 -1.34
CA ILE A 9 4.81 1.59 -1.44
C ILE A 9 5.55 2.48 -0.45
N VAL A 10 6.16 3.56 -0.94
CA VAL A 10 6.84 4.55 -0.10
C VAL A 10 5.95 5.78 0.04
N GLY A 11 5.58 6.09 1.28
CA GLY A 11 4.62 7.14 1.63
C GLY A 11 3.20 6.60 1.84
N CYS A 12 2.51 7.14 2.85
CA CYS A 12 1.15 6.74 3.23
C CYS A 12 0.28 7.99 3.46
N SER A 13 0.26 8.89 2.50
CA SER A 13 -0.70 9.99 2.43
C SER A 13 -1.46 9.89 1.09
N GLY A 14 -1.85 11.01 0.47
CA GLY A 14 -2.82 11.09 -0.62
C GLY A 14 -2.84 9.91 -1.62
N ALA A 15 -1.72 9.57 -2.26
CA ALA A 15 -1.68 8.48 -3.22
C ALA A 15 -1.33 7.11 -2.60
N GLY A 16 -0.35 7.08 -1.69
CA GLY A 16 0.22 5.82 -1.19
C GLY A 16 -0.73 5.02 -0.30
N GLY A 17 -1.52 5.69 0.55
CA GLY A 17 -2.49 4.99 1.40
C GLY A 17 -3.63 4.33 0.62
N PRO A 18 -4.33 5.06 -0.27
CA PRO A 18 -5.36 4.47 -1.12
C PRO A 18 -4.80 3.39 -2.04
N ALA A 19 -3.59 3.57 -2.58
CA ALA A 19 -2.93 2.53 -3.37
C ALA A 19 -2.70 1.26 -2.55
N ALA A 20 -2.22 1.36 -1.31
CA ALA A 20 -2.00 0.21 -0.44
C ALA A 20 -3.30 -0.53 -0.10
N MET A 21 -4.35 0.21 0.26
CA MET A 21 -5.66 -0.34 0.58
C MET A 21 -6.29 -1.04 -0.63
N MET A 22 -6.26 -0.37 -1.80
CA MET A 22 -6.83 -0.92 -3.03
C MET A 22 -6.03 -2.10 -3.56
N ALA A 23 -4.69 -2.06 -3.47
CA ALA A 23 -3.85 -3.19 -3.84
C ALA A 23 -4.20 -4.44 -3.03
N LYS A 24 -4.38 -4.32 -1.71
CA LYS A 24 -4.75 -5.47 -0.87
C LYS A 24 -6.17 -5.98 -1.17
N LYS A 25 -7.09 -5.08 -1.51
CA LYS A 25 -8.48 -5.42 -1.86
C LYS A 25 -8.62 -6.11 -3.22
N LEU A 26 -7.94 -5.60 -4.23
CA LEU A 26 -8.05 -6.08 -5.62
C LEU A 26 -7.08 -7.23 -5.93
N MET A 27 -5.94 -7.27 -5.23
CA MET A 27 -4.88 -8.26 -5.45
C MET A 27 -4.45 -8.84 -4.09
N PRO A 28 -5.31 -9.63 -3.42
CA PRO A 28 -5.03 -10.13 -2.06
C PRO A 28 -3.78 -11.00 -1.96
N GLU A 29 -3.38 -11.59 -3.08
CA GLU A 29 -2.27 -12.54 -3.24
C GLU A 29 -0.90 -11.87 -3.44
N VAL A 30 -0.89 -10.55 -3.56
CA VAL A 30 0.32 -9.74 -3.59
C VAL A 30 0.67 -9.37 -2.15
N ASP A 31 1.96 -9.48 -1.83
CA ASP A 31 2.48 -9.03 -0.54
C ASP A 31 2.76 -7.51 -0.62
N VAL A 32 2.04 -6.73 0.20
CA VAL A 32 2.06 -5.27 0.15
C VAL A 32 2.77 -4.75 1.39
N THR A 33 3.90 -4.06 1.19
CA THR A 33 4.64 -3.37 2.26
C THR A 33 4.52 -1.87 2.07
N VAL A 34 4.11 -1.15 3.11
CA VAL A 34 4.05 0.31 3.13
C VAL A 34 5.16 0.85 4.02
N ILE A 35 6.08 1.62 3.44
CA ILE A 35 7.13 2.32 4.17
C ILE A 35 6.65 3.75 4.42
N ARG A 36 6.46 4.10 5.68
CA ARG A 36 6.02 5.42 6.11
C ARG A 36 6.72 5.81 7.41
N LYS A 37 6.97 7.09 7.60
CA LYS A 37 7.46 7.62 8.87
C LYS A 37 6.31 7.79 9.87
N GLU A 38 5.14 8.09 9.33
CA GLU A 38 3.96 8.48 10.07
C GLU A 38 3.24 7.24 10.62
N THR A 39 2.76 7.35 11.85
CA THR A 39 2.08 6.24 12.53
C THR A 39 0.68 5.99 11.98
N CYS A 40 0.06 7.01 11.38
CA CYS A 40 -1.28 6.98 10.83
C CYS A 40 -1.31 7.47 9.37
N PHE A 41 -2.40 7.10 8.69
CA PHE A 41 -2.69 7.60 7.35
C PHE A 41 -3.03 9.09 7.44
N ILE A 42 -2.21 9.95 6.81
CA ILE A 42 -2.47 11.39 6.80
C ILE A 42 -3.43 11.69 5.66
N VAL A 43 -4.71 11.84 6.02
CA VAL A 43 -5.71 12.51 5.20
C VAL A 43 -5.83 13.95 5.66
N ARG A 44 -5.89 14.86 4.71
CA ARG A 44 -6.25 16.26 4.92
C ARG A 44 -7.49 16.57 4.12
#